data_AF-A0AAD2G1L3-F1
#
_entry.id   AF-A0AAD2G1L3-F1
#
_cell.length_a   1.000
_cell.length_b   1.000
_cell.length_c   1.000
_cell.angle_alpha   90.00
_cell.angle_beta   90.00
_cell.angle_gamma   90.00
#
_symmetry.space_group_name_H-M   'P 1'
#
loop_
_entity.id
_entity.type
_entity.pdbx_description
1 polymer ?
#
loop_
_entity_poly.entity_id
_entity_poly.type
_entity_poly.pdbx_seq_one_letter_code
_entity_poly.pdbx_strand_id
1 'polypeptide(L)'
;MYDICRKAEARCRRVTNGAVPWSPQIQTFWDRQSLWKLLLKGRKQCQVSSRKIRRLMKKTKLPDAWKKTTVELETALRNDRKEYLHAKKNHAVSWRKEFLTVQVKKSKKKQWTSRKARDRFLRLRRMKQREEARRRRRAQSKGSTGGLQAIQVEETLPTGQVDLRTLTDRRQVKQGCMQENCARYDQTRSPYTTPPMDKPLYSMFTGADAERNSHALLEGRLPIPDGIDSYTKSFLEQCRFHQGHSMIPMEVLPDDHTYFWSCNPENKGLEPHGLHNGHFKAGIYSPMVAQCDLSSATYP
;
A
#
# COMPACT_ATOMS: atom_id res chain seq x y z
N MET A 1 -23.99 -0.19 9.78
CA MET A 1 -23.28 0.41 8.64
C MET A 1 -22.47 -0.63 7.86
N TYR A 2 -21.62 -1.42 8.53
CA TYR A 2 -20.78 -2.49 7.96
C TYR A 2 -21.40 -3.36 6.87
N ASP A 3 -22.51 -4.04 7.15
CA ASP A 3 -23.13 -4.97 6.19
C ASP A 3 -23.71 -4.28 4.97
N ILE A 4 -24.14 -3.03 5.12
CA ILE A 4 -24.68 -2.22 4.03
C ILE A 4 -23.56 -1.87 3.05
N CYS A 5 -22.41 -1.41 3.56
CA CYS A 5 -21.24 -1.10 2.75
C CYS A 5 -20.73 -2.32 1.96
N ARG A 6 -20.64 -3.49 2.62
CA ARG A 6 -20.24 -4.73 1.93
C ARG A 6 -21.24 -5.20 0.87
N LYS A 7 -22.55 -5.12 1.16
CA LYS A 7 -23.60 -5.42 0.18
C LYS A 7 -23.56 -4.46 -1.01
N ALA A 8 -23.26 -3.19 -0.78
CA ALA A 8 -23.07 -2.20 -1.83
C ALA A 8 -21.82 -2.51 -2.66
N GLU A 9 -20.68 -2.79 -2.03
CA GLU A 9 -19.42 -3.16 -2.71
C GLU A 9 -19.60 -4.41 -3.58
N ALA A 10 -20.34 -5.42 -3.09
CA ALA A 10 -20.63 -6.62 -3.87
C ALA A 10 -21.41 -6.35 -5.17
N ARG A 11 -22.19 -5.26 -5.20
CA ARG A 11 -22.92 -4.78 -6.39
C ARG A 11 -22.07 -3.86 -7.27
N CYS A 12 -20.94 -3.37 -6.78
CA CYS A 12 -20.02 -2.57 -7.59
C CYS A 12 -19.39 -3.41 -8.70
N ARG A 13 -19.20 -2.78 -9.86
CA ARG A 13 -18.55 -3.44 -11.01
C ARG A 13 -17.11 -3.82 -10.65
N ARG A 14 -16.82 -5.12 -10.64
CA ARG A 14 -15.44 -5.62 -10.53
C ARG A 14 -14.68 -5.37 -11.83
N VAL A 15 -13.66 -4.50 -11.77
CA VAL A 15 -12.74 -4.28 -12.88
C VAL A 15 -11.60 -5.29 -12.80
N THR A 16 -11.74 -6.42 -13.49
CA THR A 16 -10.67 -7.40 -13.64
C THR A 16 -9.74 -6.98 -14.77
N ASN A 17 -8.64 -6.30 -14.40
CA ASN A 17 -7.55 -6.09 -15.34
C ASN A 17 -6.86 -7.45 -15.54
N GLY A 18 -7.16 -8.11 -16.66
CA GLY A 18 -6.66 -9.45 -16.97
C GLY A 18 -5.14 -9.60 -16.76
N ALA A 19 -4.69 -10.82 -16.47
CA ALA A 19 -3.29 -11.11 -16.12
C ALA A 19 -2.25 -10.73 -17.20
N VAL A 20 -2.70 -10.50 -18.44
CA VAL A 20 -1.83 -10.15 -19.57
C VAL A 20 -1.65 -8.63 -19.62
N PRO A 21 -0.41 -8.12 -19.50
CA PRO A 21 -0.16 -6.69 -19.53
C PRO A 21 -0.54 -6.10 -20.90
N TRP A 22 -1.23 -4.96 -20.88
CA TRP A 22 -1.66 -4.28 -22.10
C TRP A 22 -0.49 -3.64 -22.86
N SER A 23 -0.37 -3.94 -24.15
CA SER A 23 0.45 -3.18 -25.11
C SER A 23 -0.32 -2.99 -26.42
N PRO A 24 0.04 -2.02 -27.28
CA PRO A 24 -0.56 -1.88 -28.60
C PRO A 24 -0.48 -3.16 -29.43
N GLN A 25 0.61 -3.92 -29.32
CA GLN A 25 0.80 -5.20 -30.01
C GLN A 25 -0.12 -6.29 -29.46
N ILE A 26 -0.35 -6.37 -28.15
CA ILE A 26 -1.33 -7.32 -27.60
C ILE A 26 -2.76 -6.92 -28.00
N GLN A 27 -3.04 -5.62 -28.11
CA GLN A 27 -4.34 -5.11 -28.51
C GLN A 27 -4.71 -5.53 -29.95
N THR A 28 -3.76 -5.59 -30.89
CA THR A 28 -4.05 -6.02 -32.27
C THR A 28 -4.55 -7.46 -32.31
N PHE A 29 -3.98 -8.38 -31.51
CA PHE A 29 -4.48 -9.75 -31.38
C PHE A 29 -5.92 -9.80 -30.86
N TRP A 30 -6.24 -9.03 -29.82
CA TRP A 30 -7.60 -8.96 -29.28
C TRP A 30 -8.60 -8.38 -30.29
N ASP A 31 -8.20 -7.37 -31.05
CA ASP A 31 -9.04 -6.79 -32.09
C ASP A 31 -9.30 -7.78 -33.24
N ARG A 32 -8.26 -8.49 -33.71
CA ARG A 32 -8.40 -9.52 -34.76
C ARG A 32 -9.28 -10.69 -34.31
N GLN A 33 -9.01 -11.25 -33.14
CA GLN A 33 -9.85 -12.32 -32.59
C GLN A 33 -11.31 -11.86 -32.37
N SER A 34 -11.52 -10.60 -31.99
CA SER A 34 -12.86 -10.03 -31.86
C SER A 34 -13.57 -9.89 -33.22
N LEU A 35 -12.84 -9.53 -34.27
CA LEU A 35 -13.35 -9.46 -35.63
C LEU A 35 -13.83 -10.83 -36.10
N TRP A 36 -12.98 -11.86 -35.98
CA TRP A 36 -13.33 -13.23 -36.38
C TRP A 36 -14.53 -13.78 -35.62
N LYS A 37 -14.57 -13.59 -34.29
CA LYS A 37 -15.72 -14.01 -33.48
C LYS A 37 -17.02 -13.32 -33.89
N LEU A 38 -16.97 -12.02 -34.23
CA LEU A 38 -18.17 -11.30 -34.68
C LEU A 38 -18.64 -11.77 -36.05
N LEU A 39 -17.72 -12.03 -36.99
CA LEU A 39 -18.08 -12.55 -38.30
C LEU A 39 -18.68 -13.96 -38.19
N LEU A 40 -18.08 -14.86 -37.40
CA LEU A 40 -18.63 -16.18 -37.12
C LEU A 40 -20.01 -16.10 -36.43
N LYS A 41 -20.17 -15.18 -35.48
CA LYS A 41 -21.47 -14.93 -34.83
C LYS A 41 -22.53 -14.48 -35.85
N GLY A 42 -22.16 -13.60 -36.78
CA GLY A 42 -23.05 -13.18 -37.87
C GLY A 42 -23.42 -14.34 -38.81
N ARG A 43 -22.49 -15.24 -39.12
CA ARG A 43 -22.77 -16.46 -39.92
C ARG A 43 -23.73 -17.42 -39.22
N LYS A 44 -23.75 -17.44 -37.89
CA LYS A 44 -24.72 -18.17 -37.06
C LYS A 44 -26.06 -17.42 -36.87
N GLN A 45 -26.37 -16.47 -37.76
CA GLN A 45 -27.60 -15.67 -37.76
C GLN A 45 -27.87 -14.88 -36.46
N CYS A 46 -26.84 -14.67 -35.63
CA CYS A 46 -27.00 -13.88 -34.41
C CYS A 46 -26.83 -12.38 -34.72
N GLN A 47 -27.57 -11.54 -33.98
CA GLN A 47 -27.46 -10.08 -34.09
C GLN A 47 -26.03 -9.59 -33.79
N VAL A 48 -25.45 -8.88 -34.76
CA VAL A 48 -24.09 -8.31 -34.71
C VAL A 48 -24.06 -6.87 -35.22
N SER A 49 -23.27 -6.02 -34.54
CA SER A 49 -23.13 -4.62 -34.95
C SER A 49 -22.23 -4.50 -36.19
N SER A 50 -22.84 -4.16 -37.33
CA SER A 50 -22.13 -3.88 -38.59
C SER A 50 -21.11 -2.73 -38.43
N ARG A 51 -21.45 -1.67 -37.68
CA ARG A 51 -20.54 -0.56 -37.35
C ARG A 51 -19.30 -1.04 -36.60
N LYS A 52 -19.45 -1.99 -35.66
CA LYS A 52 -18.33 -2.57 -34.91
C LYS A 52 -17.43 -3.41 -35.82
N ILE A 53 -18.01 -4.19 -36.73
CA ILE A 53 -17.27 -5.00 -37.71
C ILE A 53 -16.42 -4.09 -38.61
N ARG A 54 -17.02 -3.07 -39.25
CA ARG A 54 -16.28 -2.11 -40.11
C ARG A 54 -15.14 -1.42 -39.36
N ARG A 55 -15.40 -0.98 -38.11
CA ARG A 55 -14.37 -0.37 -37.26
C ARG A 55 -13.21 -1.32 -36.97
N LEU A 56 -13.51 -2.59 -36.66
CA LEU A 56 -12.49 -3.60 -36.40
C LEU A 56 -11.69 -3.91 -37.67
N MET A 57 -12.33 -4.07 -38.83
CA MET A 57 -11.65 -4.27 -40.11
C MET A 57 -10.64 -3.16 -40.42
N LYS A 58 -11.03 -1.90 -40.21
CA LYS A 58 -10.12 -0.74 -40.36
C LYS A 58 -8.96 -0.80 -39.36
N LYS A 59 -9.25 -1.14 -38.09
CA LYS A 59 -8.25 -1.21 -37.01
C LYS A 59 -7.25 -2.34 -37.19
N THR A 60 -7.70 -3.50 -37.70
CA THR A 60 -6.87 -4.68 -37.95
C THR A 60 -6.25 -4.70 -39.33
N LYS A 61 -6.58 -3.74 -40.20
CA LYS A 61 -6.15 -3.67 -41.61
C LYS A 61 -6.55 -4.90 -42.42
N LEU A 62 -7.76 -5.41 -42.20
CA LEU A 62 -8.30 -6.60 -42.87
C LEU A 62 -9.62 -6.23 -43.58
N PRO A 63 -9.57 -5.51 -44.71
CA PRO A 63 -10.77 -5.05 -45.42
C PRO A 63 -11.56 -6.19 -46.08
N ASP A 64 -10.90 -7.30 -46.43
CA ASP A 64 -11.55 -8.46 -47.05
C ASP A 64 -11.97 -9.55 -46.06
N ALA A 65 -11.88 -9.26 -44.75
CA ALA A 65 -12.26 -10.19 -43.68
C ALA A 65 -13.68 -10.76 -43.84
N TRP A 66 -14.60 -9.97 -44.39
CA TRP A 66 -16.00 -10.35 -44.55
C TRP A 66 -16.25 -11.36 -45.68
N LYS A 67 -15.36 -11.41 -46.68
CA LYS A 67 -15.44 -12.32 -47.85
C LYS A 67 -15.07 -13.76 -47.50
N LYS A 68 -14.39 -13.96 -46.36
CA LYS A 68 -13.93 -15.28 -45.92
C LYS A 68 -15.09 -16.22 -45.64
N THR A 69 -14.90 -17.49 -46.03
CA THR A 69 -15.80 -18.60 -45.69
C THR A 69 -15.79 -18.88 -44.19
N THR A 70 -16.79 -19.61 -43.68
CA THR A 70 -16.86 -20.01 -42.27
C THR A 70 -15.61 -20.81 -41.84
N VAL A 71 -15.17 -21.75 -42.67
CA VAL A 71 -13.98 -22.58 -42.42
C VAL A 71 -12.70 -21.73 -42.37
N GLU A 72 -12.55 -20.76 -43.27
CA GLU A 72 -11.43 -19.83 -43.24
C GLU A 72 -11.44 -18.94 -41.99
N LEU A 73 -12.61 -18.47 -41.55
CA LEU A 73 -12.74 -17.64 -40.36
C LEU A 73 -12.37 -18.41 -39.09
N GLU A 74 -12.78 -19.68 -38.99
CA GLU A 74 -12.40 -20.55 -37.87
C GLU A 74 -10.90 -20.85 -37.86
N THR A 75 -10.33 -21.08 -39.04
CA THR A 75 -8.88 -21.30 -39.20
C THR A 75 -8.09 -20.04 -38.83
N ALA A 76 -8.51 -18.87 -39.31
CA ALA A 76 -7.91 -17.59 -38.95
C ALA A 76 -8.00 -17.30 -37.44
N LEU A 77 -9.16 -17.59 -36.82
CA LEU A 77 -9.32 -17.47 -35.37
C LEU A 77 -8.39 -18.42 -34.61
N ARG A 78 -8.21 -19.65 -35.08
CA ARG A 78 -7.31 -20.64 -34.49
C ARG A 78 -5.85 -20.19 -34.59
N ASN A 79 -5.44 -19.66 -35.74
CA ASN A 79 -4.09 -19.14 -35.96
C ASN A 79 -3.81 -17.92 -35.07
N ASP A 80 -4.71 -16.93 -35.03
CA ASP A 80 -4.56 -15.75 -34.17
C ASP A 80 -4.57 -16.09 -32.68
N ARG A 81 -5.23 -17.19 -32.28
CA ARG A 81 -5.16 -17.71 -30.90
C ARG A 81 -3.78 -18.31 -30.62
N LYS A 82 -3.22 -19.10 -31.53
CA LYS A 82 -1.86 -19.67 -31.40
C LYS A 82 -0.82 -18.56 -31.31
N GLU A 83 -0.87 -17.59 -32.22
CA GLU A 83 0.04 -16.43 -32.22
C GLU A 83 -0.10 -15.60 -30.94
N TYR A 84 -1.33 -15.35 -30.48
CA TYR A 84 -1.56 -14.66 -29.21
C TYR A 84 -0.98 -15.43 -28.02
N LEU A 85 -1.12 -16.76 -27.96
CA LEU A 85 -0.56 -17.57 -26.88
C LEU A 85 0.97 -17.51 -26.87
N HIS A 86 1.58 -17.59 -28.06
CA HIS A 86 3.02 -17.41 -28.24
C HIS A 86 3.47 -16.01 -27.76
N ALA A 87 2.79 -14.96 -28.22
CA ALA A 87 3.07 -13.58 -27.83
C ALA A 87 2.84 -13.32 -26.33
N LYS A 88 1.79 -13.91 -25.75
CA LYS A 88 1.49 -13.83 -24.31
C LYS A 88 2.63 -14.42 -23.48
N LYS A 89 3.18 -15.57 -23.90
CA LYS A 89 4.26 -16.25 -23.19
C LYS A 89 5.59 -15.52 -23.35
N ASN A 90 5.93 -15.11 -24.57
CA ASN A 90 7.29 -14.70 -24.90
C ASN A 90 7.50 -13.18 -24.94
N HIS A 91 6.46 -12.38 -25.23
CA HIS A 91 6.63 -10.96 -25.57
C HIS A 91 5.76 -9.98 -24.77
N ALA A 92 4.67 -10.41 -24.14
CA ALA A 92 3.73 -9.49 -23.49
C ALA A 92 4.41 -8.56 -22.45
N VAL A 93 5.35 -9.10 -21.67
CA VAL A 93 6.09 -8.33 -20.65
C VAL A 93 7.10 -7.35 -21.28
N SER A 94 7.79 -7.74 -22.36
CA SER A 94 8.76 -6.87 -23.04
C SER A 94 8.05 -5.72 -23.77
N TRP A 95 7.02 -6.02 -24.55
CA TRP A 95 6.24 -5.00 -25.27
C TRP A 95 5.57 -4.00 -24.33
N ARG A 96 5.11 -4.44 -23.15
CA ARG A 96 4.61 -3.52 -22.12
C ARG A 96 5.71 -2.58 -21.63
N LYS A 97 6.91 -3.11 -21.37
CA LYS A 97 8.07 -2.33 -20.90
C LYS A 97 8.44 -1.27 -21.93
N GLU A 98 8.58 -1.66 -23.19
CA GLU A 98 8.90 -0.78 -24.31
C GLU A 98 7.84 0.31 -24.50
N PHE A 99 6.56 -0.06 -24.43
CA PHE A 99 5.48 0.92 -24.51
C PHE A 99 5.59 1.96 -23.39
N LEU A 100 5.78 1.51 -22.15
CA LEU A 100 5.92 2.41 -20.99
C LEU A 100 7.16 3.29 -21.10
N THR A 101 8.31 2.77 -21.53
CA THR A 101 9.54 3.57 -21.67
C THR A 101 9.37 4.64 -22.74
N VAL A 102 8.78 4.31 -23.90
CA VAL A 102 8.49 5.27 -24.97
C VAL A 102 7.54 6.35 -24.49
N GLN A 103 6.47 5.98 -23.78
CA GLN A 103 5.49 6.95 -23.27
C GLN A 103 6.10 7.89 -22.22
N VAL A 104 6.93 7.37 -21.31
CA VAL A 104 7.65 8.18 -20.32
C VAL A 104 8.63 9.14 -21.01
N LYS A 105 9.41 8.68 -21.99
CA LYS A 105 10.32 9.53 -22.78
C LYS A 105 9.58 10.65 -23.51
N LYS A 106 8.49 10.32 -24.22
CA LYS A 106 7.63 11.32 -24.90
C LYS A 106 7.06 12.35 -23.92
N SER A 107 6.73 11.91 -22.71
CA SER A 107 6.18 12.77 -21.68
C SER A 107 7.23 13.72 -21.09
N LYS A 108 8.47 13.27 -20.91
CA LYS A 108 9.57 14.12 -20.42
C LYS A 108 9.97 15.23 -21.40
N LYS A 109 9.85 14.99 -22.70
CA LYS A 109 10.23 15.96 -23.75
C LYS A 109 9.29 17.16 -23.86
N LYS A 110 8.07 17.09 -23.32
CA LYS A 110 7.17 18.25 -23.26
C LYS A 110 7.38 18.94 -21.91
N GLN A 111 7.83 20.20 -21.90
CA GLN A 111 7.56 21.06 -20.73
C GLN A 111 6.05 21.00 -20.46
N TRP A 112 5.66 20.84 -19.20
CA TRP A 112 4.29 20.50 -18.84
C TRP A 112 3.35 21.68 -19.12
N THR A 113 2.77 21.73 -20.31
CA THR A 113 1.85 22.81 -20.72
C THR A 113 0.47 22.73 -20.06
N SER A 114 0.14 21.64 -19.34
CA SER A 114 -1.16 21.44 -18.70
C SER A 114 -1.13 20.44 -17.55
N ARG A 115 -2.01 20.63 -16.55
CA ARG A 115 -2.28 19.70 -15.42
C ARG A 115 -2.59 18.28 -15.91
N LYS A 116 -3.35 18.12 -17.00
CA LYS A 116 -3.66 16.80 -17.59
C LYS A 116 -2.41 16.08 -18.11
N ALA A 117 -1.45 16.81 -18.66
CA ALA A 117 -0.19 16.25 -19.15
C ALA A 117 0.69 15.76 -17.98
N ARG A 118 0.76 16.56 -16.90
CA ARG A 118 1.44 16.18 -15.65
C ARG A 118 0.84 14.92 -15.02
N ASP A 119 -0.49 14.84 -14.91
CA ASP A 119 -1.16 13.66 -14.33
C ASP A 119 -0.95 12.39 -15.16
N ARG A 120 -0.95 12.52 -16.50
CA ARG A 120 -0.65 11.41 -17.40
C ARG A 120 0.77 10.89 -17.16
N PHE A 121 1.74 11.78 -16.99
CA PHE A 121 3.11 11.41 -16.68
C PHE A 121 3.26 10.72 -15.33
N LEU A 122 2.69 11.31 -14.27
CA LEU A 122 2.74 10.73 -12.94
C LEU A 122 2.12 9.33 -12.92
N ARG A 123 1.00 9.13 -13.64
CA ARG A 123 0.41 7.80 -13.84
C ARG A 123 1.37 6.83 -14.53
N LEU A 124 2.00 7.23 -15.65
CA LEU A 124 2.96 6.39 -16.37
C LEU A 124 4.20 6.04 -15.52
N ARG A 125 4.72 7.02 -14.78
CA ARG A 125 5.86 6.84 -13.85
C ARG A 125 5.50 5.84 -12.74
N ARG A 126 4.34 6.02 -12.09
CA ARG A 126 3.84 5.07 -11.08
C ARG A 126 3.65 3.66 -11.65
N MET A 127 3.14 3.53 -12.88
CA MET A 127 3.04 2.24 -13.56
C MET A 127 4.40 1.59 -13.78
N LYS A 128 5.41 2.35 -14.24
CA LYS A 128 6.79 1.85 -14.42
C LYS A 128 7.38 1.35 -13.10
N GLN A 129 7.24 2.14 -12.03
CA GLN A 129 7.70 1.78 -10.68
C GLN A 129 7.03 0.50 -10.16
N ARG A 130 5.72 0.33 -10.36
CA ARG A 130 5.00 -0.90 -9.97
C ARG A 130 5.51 -2.12 -10.72
N GLU A 131 5.78 -2.01 -12.03
CA GLU A 131 6.35 -3.12 -12.81
C GLU A 131 7.78 -3.45 -12.38
N GLU A 132 8.61 -2.45 -12.10
CA GLU A 132 9.96 -2.65 -11.54
C GLU A 132 9.91 -3.32 -10.16
N ALA A 133 9.00 -2.90 -9.28
CA ALA A 133 8.79 -3.53 -7.98
C ALA A 133 8.31 -4.98 -8.11
N ARG A 134 7.37 -5.26 -9.03
CA ARG A 134 6.93 -6.64 -9.34
C ARG A 134 8.04 -7.51 -9.89
N ARG A 135 8.96 -6.94 -10.69
CA ARG A 135 10.13 -7.66 -11.20
C ARG A 135 11.14 -7.94 -10.09
N ARG A 136 11.46 -6.94 -9.26
CA ARG A 136 12.30 -7.12 -8.07
C ARG A 136 11.74 -8.22 -7.16
N ARG A 137 10.45 -8.18 -6.85
CA ARG A 137 9.74 -9.23 -6.09
C ARG A 137 9.71 -10.61 -6.77
N ARG A 138 9.86 -10.70 -8.09
CA ARG A 138 9.93 -11.99 -8.80
C ARG A 138 11.36 -12.52 -8.84
N ALA A 139 12.33 -11.64 -9.10
CA ALA A 139 13.75 -11.96 -9.12
C ALA A 139 14.30 -12.30 -7.73
N GLN A 140 13.79 -11.66 -6.68
CA GLN A 140 14.14 -11.93 -5.28
C GLN A 140 13.41 -13.15 -4.71
N SER A 141 12.59 -13.87 -5.51
CA SER A 141 11.53 -14.75 -5.02
C SER A 141 10.55 -13.98 -4.13
N LYS A 142 9.46 -14.60 -3.61
CA LYS A 142 8.81 -14.05 -2.41
C LYS A 142 9.95 -13.79 -1.44
N GLY A 143 10.22 -12.52 -1.12
CA GLY A 143 11.31 -12.15 -0.22
C GLY A 143 11.19 -13.12 0.92
N SER A 144 12.22 -13.96 1.07
CA SER A 144 12.23 -14.96 2.11
C SER A 144 11.92 -14.16 3.36
N THR A 145 10.74 -14.35 3.95
CA THR A 145 10.56 -14.23 5.39
C THR A 145 11.35 -15.37 6.03
N GLY A 146 12.57 -15.60 5.54
CA GLY A 146 13.56 -16.46 6.13
C GLY A 146 13.81 -15.80 7.45
N GLY A 147 13.62 -16.59 8.50
CA GLY A 147 14.00 -16.16 9.83
C GLY A 147 15.40 -15.57 9.81
N LEU A 148 15.64 -14.72 10.81
CA LEU A 148 16.93 -14.09 11.09
C LEU A 148 18.08 -15.07 10.79
N GLN A 149 18.91 -14.77 9.79
CA GLN A 149 20.01 -15.64 9.35
C GLN A 149 21.29 -15.40 10.16
N ALA A 150 21.44 -14.23 10.75
CA ALA A 150 22.58 -13.86 11.57
C ALA A 150 22.18 -12.80 12.59
N ILE A 151 22.89 -12.76 13.71
CA ILE A 151 22.81 -11.69 14.73
C ILE A 151 24.22 -11.22 15.10
N GLN A 152 24.34 -9.96 15.50
CA GLN A 152 25.55 -9.45 16.13
C GLN A 152 25.33 -9.44 17.64
N VAL A 153 26.28 -10.00 18.37
CA VAL A 153 26.28 -10.02 19.84
C VAL A 153 27.56 -9.32 20.31
N GLU A 154 27.40 -8.46 21.30
CA GLU A 154 28.51 -7.78 21.98
C GLU A 154 29.23 -8.77 22.91
N GLU A 155 30.54 -8.94 22.72
CA GLU A 155 31.40 -9.78 23.56
C GLU A 155 32.47 -8.88 24.19
N THR A 156 32.46 -8.77 25.52
CA THR A 156 33.46 -7.98 26.23
C THR A 156 34.75 -8.77 26.34
N LEU A 157 35.82 -8.27 25.74
CA LEU A 157 37.15 -8.86 25.81
C LEU A 157 37.74 -8.70 27.22
N PRO A 158 38.73 -9.54 27.62
CA PRO A 158 39.42 -9.42 28.91
C PRO A 158 40.08 -8.05 29.14
N THR A 159 40.30 -7.28 28.07
CA THR A 159 40.85 -5.93 28.06
C THR A 159 39.81 -4.83 28.35
N GLY A 160 38.53 -5.20 28.54
CA GLY A 160 37.42 -4.27 28.75
C GLY A 160 36.84 -3.65 27.47
N GLN A 161 37.38 -4.00 26.30
CA GLN A 161 36.88 -3.52 25.01
C GLN A 161 35.72 -4.40 24.53
N VAL A 162 34.66 -3.79 24.00
CA VAL A 162 33.51 -4.51 23.43
C VAL A 162 33.78 -4.80 21.96
N ASP A 163 33.74 -6.08 21.58
CA ASP A 163 33.82 -6.53 20.18
C ASP A 163 32.47 -7.06 19.69
N LEU A 164 32.19 -6.89 18.40
CA LEU A 164 30.92 -7.29 17.78
C LEU A 164 31.11 -8.60 17.01
N ARG A 165 30.60 -9.68 17.58
CA ARG A 165 30.67 -11.01 16.95
C ARG A 165 29.41 -11.31 16.16
N THR A 166 29.57 -11.64 14.87
CA THR A 166 28.46 -12.05 14.01
C THR A 166 28.23 -13.57 14.12
N LEU A 167 27.10 -13.95 14.69
CA LEU A 167 26.65 -15.34 14.80
C LEU A 167 25.78 -15.68 13.59
N THR A 168 26.12 -16.75 12.88
CA THR A 168 25.38 -17.22 11.68
C THR A 168 24.79 -18.62 11.85
N ASP A 169 25.21 -19.37 12.89
CA ASP A 169 24.65 -20.67 13.20
C ASP A 169 23.23 -20.58 13.78
N ARG A 170 22.33 -21.46 13.37
CA ARG A 170 20.91 -21.41 13.75
C ARG A 170 20.69 -21.55 15.26
N ARG A 171 21.48 -22.36 15.97
CA ARG A 171 21.32 -22.53 17.42
C ARG A 171 21.80 -21.28 18.15
N GLN A 172 22.95 -20.75 17.73
CA GLN A 172 23.54 -19.54 18.30
C GLN A 172 22.65 -18.31 18.06
N VAL A 173 22.11 -18.16 16.85
CA VAL A 173 21.15 -17.09 16.51
C VAL A 173 19.91 -17.16 17.39
N LYS A 174 19.33 -18.36 17.59
CA LYS A 174 18.18 -18.53 18.49
C LYS A 174 18.52 -18.15 19.94
N GLN A 175 19.67 -18.60 20.43
CA GLN A 175 20.09 -18.32 21.80
C GLN A 175 20.34 -16.83 22.03
N GLY A 176 21.04 -16.16 21.13
CA GLY A 176 21.23 -14.71 21.24
C GLY A 176 19.91 -13.95 21.11
N CYS A 177 18.97 -14.38 20.26
CA CYS A 177 17.62 -13.81 20.24
C CYS A 177 16.88 -14.01 21.58
N MET A 178 17.03 -15.16 22.24
CA MET A 178 16.42 -15.40 23.55
C MET A 178 17.04 -14.51 24.61
N GLN A 179 18.37 -14.43 24.67
CA GLN A 179 19.11 -13.58 25.61
C GLN A 179 18.75 -12.11 25.43
N GLU A 180 18.74 -11.63 24.19
CA GLU A 180 18.35 -10.26 23.84
C GLU A 180 16.89 -9.98 24.21
N ASN A 181 15.97 -10.92 23.97
CA ASN A 181 14.59 -10.76 24.40
C ASN A 181 14.47 -10.74 25.93
N CYS A 182 15.14 -11.65 26.66
CA CYS A 182 15.19 -11.60 28.12
C CYS A 182 15.74 -10.25 28.60
N ALA A 183 16.92 -9.84 28.12
CA ALA A 183 17.52 -8.56 28.47
C ALA A 183 16.59 -7.37 28.19
N ARG A 184 15.83 -7.39 27.08
CA ARG A 184 14.87 -6.34 26.72
C ARG A 184 13.62 -6.34 27.60
N TYR A 185 13.07 -7.51 27.93
CA TYR A 185 11.83 -7.63 28.71
C TYR A 185 12.07 -7.62 30.23
N ASP A 186 13.29 -7.90 30.67
CA ASP A 186 13.70 -7.91 32.07
C ASP A 186 14.27 -6.56 32.53
N GLN A 187 14.30 -5.53 31.66
CA GLN A 187 14.76 -4.17 32.02
C GLN A 187 13.98 -3.55 33.19
N THR A 188 12.77 -4.04 33.44
CA THR A 188 11.90 -3.60 34.54
C THR A 188 11.79 -4.63 35.68
N ARG A 189 12.52 -5.75 35.60
CA ARG A 189 12.55 -6.77 36.64
C ARG A 189 13.68 -6.50 37.63
N SER A 190 13.47 -6.90 38.88
CA SER A 190 14.54 -6.93 39.90
C SER A 190 15.78 -7.66 39.35
N PRO A 191 17.00 -7.10 39.51
CA PRO A 191 17.38 -6.00 40.40
C PRO A 191 17.35 -4.59 39.77
N TYR A 192 16.87 -4.42 38.55
CA TYR A 192 16.88 -3.10 37.89
C TYR A 192 15.81 -2.18 38.51
N THR A 193 16.24 -0.97 38.89
CA THR A 193 15.33 0.08 39.37
C THR A 193 14.41 0.51 38.23
N THR A 194 13.12 0.70 38.53
CA THR A 194 12.16 1.28 37.60
C THR A 194 11.62 2.55 38.26
N PRO A 195 12.36 3.67 38.19
CA PRO A 195 12.06 4.87 38.99
C PRO A 195 10.61 5.36 38.90
N PRO A 196 9.91 5.33 37.73
CA PRO A 196 8.50 5.69 37.67
C PRO A 196 7.54 4.77 38.45
N MET A 197 7.93 3.52 38.68
CA MET A 197 7.17 2.52 39.44
C MET A 197 7.52 2.50 40.94
N ASP A 198 8.54 3.26 41.34
CA ASP A 198 8.98 3.39 42.72
C ASP A 198 8.47 4.71 43.34
N LYS A 199 8.38 4.75 44.67
CA LYS A 199 8.09 6.00 45.40
C LYS A 199 9.32 6.92 45.34
N PRO A 200 9.15 8.25 45.20
CA PRO A 200 7.87 8.98 45.25
C PRO A 200 7.12 9.09 43.92
N LEU A 201 7.76 8.81 42.77
CA LEU A 201 7.20 9.07 41.45
C LEU A 201 5.89 8.33 41.18
N TYR A 202 5.82 7.04 41.53
CA TYR A 202 4.60 6.26 41.38
C TYR A 202 3.43 6.94 42.09
N SER A 203 3.59 7.27 43.37
CA SER A 203 2.55 7.95 44.16
C SER A 203 2.16 9.33 43.61
N MET A 204 3.12 10.08 43.03
CA MET A 204 2.85 11.39 42.46
C MET A 204 1.97 11.31 41.20
N PHE A 205 2.11 10.26 40.39
CA PHE A 205 1.45 10.15 39.08
C PHE A 205 0.36 9.09 38.98
N THR A 206 0.08 8.32 40.04
CA THR A 206 -1.02 7.32 40.06
C THR A 206 -2.06 7.58 41.15
N GLY A 207 -1.91 8.63 41.95
CA GLY A 207 -2.83 8.98 43.04
C GLY A 207 -3.89 10.03 42.65
N ALA A 208 -4.59 10.57 43.66
CA ALA A 208 -5.59 11.62 43.48
C ALA A 208 -5.01 12.91 42.86
N ASP A 209 -3.74 13.21 43.15
CA ASP A 209 -3.05 14.39 42.62
C ASP A 209 -2.41 14.16 41.23
N ALA A 210 -2.61 12.99 40.61
CA ALA A 210 -1.93 12.61 39.36
C ALA A 210 -2.14 13.65 38.25
N GLU A 211 -3.38 14.06 38.00
CA GLU A 211 -3.72 15.06 36.98
C GLU A 211 -3.03 16.40 37.25
N ARG A 212 -3.14 16.89 38.49
CA ARG A 212 -2.50 18.13 38.92
C ARG A 212 -0.99 18.08 38.76
N ASN A 213 -0.36 16.96 39.13
CA ASN A 213 1.08 16.77 39.00
C ASN A 213 1.52 16.65 37.54
N SER A 214 0.73 15.99 36.68
CA SER A 214 0.98 15.94 35.24
C SER A 214 0.94 17.33 34.63
N HIS A 215 -0.07 18.14 34.92
CA HIS A 215 -0.14 19.53 34.44
C HIS A 215 1.03 20.37 34.95
N ALA A 216 1.34 20.29 36.25
CA ALA A 216 2.48 21.00 36.83
C ALA A 216 3.82 20.56 36.20
N LEU A 217 3.98 19.28 35.87
CA LEU A 217 5.17 18.77 35.17
C LEU A 217 5.27 19.36 33.76
N LEU A 218 4.19 19.29 32.97
CA LEU A 218 4.17 19.80 31.60
C LEU A 218 4.45 21.31 31.54
N GLU A 219 3.97 22.07 32.53
CA GLU A 219 4.21 23.51 32.64
C GLU A 219 5.57 23.86 33.27
N GLY A 220 6.35 22.86 33.71
CA GLY A 220 7.65 23.07 34.34
C GLY A 220 7.59 23.63 35.77
N ARG A 221 6.43 23.54 36.43
CA ARG A 221 6.17 24.01 37.80
C ARG A 221 6.35 22.93 38.86
N LEU A 222 6.44 21.65 38.47
CA LEU A 222 6.59 20.55 39.41
C LEU A 222 8.03 20.50 39.97
N PRO A 223 8.23 20.58 41.31
CA PRO A 223 9.53 20.34 41.91
C PRO A 223 9.86 18.85 41.81
N ILE A 224 10.98 18.53 41.16
CA ILE A 224 11.43 17.14 41.01
C ILE A 224 12.07 16.68 42.32
N PRO A 225 11.61 15.57 42.95
CA PRO A 225 12.15 15.09 44.20
C PRO A 225 13.66 14.80 44.18
N ASP A 226 14.29 15.02 45.33
CA ASP A 226 15.68 14.59 45.56
C ASP A 226 15.77 13.07 45.67
N GLY A 227 16.90 12.49 45.26
CA GLY A 227 17.14 11.04 45.28
C GLY A 227 16.71 10.29 44.00
N ILE A 228 16.10 10.96 43.03
CA ILE A 228 15.86 10.40 41.69
C ILE A 228 17.16 10.42 40.88
N ASP A 229 17.41 9.37 40.10
CA ASP A 229 18.59 9.26 39.24
C ASP A 229 18.61 10.35 38.14
N SER A 230 19.80 10.67 37.63
CA SER A 230 19.99 11.75 36.66
C SER A 230 19.21 11.55 35.36
N TYR A 231 19.03 10.31 34.91
CA TYR A 231 18.34 10.03 33.65
C TYR A 231 16.84 10.26 33.79
N THR A 232 16.24 9.79 34.89
CA THR A 232 14.82 10.04 35.17
C THR A 232 14.55 11.53 35.38
N LYS A 233 15.45 12.28 36.02
CA LYS A 233 15.35 13.74 36.12
C LYS A 233 15.33 14.39 34.74
N SER A 234 16.27 14.02 33.86
CA SER A 234 16.33 14.55 32.50
C SER A 234 15.09 14.20 31.67
N PHE A 235 14.56 12.98 31.83
CA PHE A 235 13.30 12.57 31.20
C PHE A 235 12.13 13.46 31.63
N LEU A 236 11.96 13.69 32.93
CA LEU A 236 10.89 14.55 33.45
C LEU A 236 11.01 16.00 32.96
N GLU A 237 12.24 16.52 32.86
CA GLU A 237 12.48 17.85 32.29
C GLU A 237 12.10 17.93 30.81
N GLN A 238 12.32 16.86 30.03
CA GLN A 238 11.94 16.78 28.63
C GLN A 238 10.43 16.61 28.40
N CYS A 239 9.67 16.19 29.41
CA CYS A 239 8.20 16.13 29.30
C CYS A 239 7.56 17.53 29.23
N ARG A 240 8.28 18.60 29.60
CA ARG A 240 7.76 19.96 29.61
C ARG A 240 7.32 20.41 28.21
N PHE A 241 6.29 21.26 28.15
CA PHE A 241 5.91 21.92 26.91
C PHE A 241 7.09 22.74 26.37
N HIS A 242 7.40 22.54 25.10
CA HIS A 242 8.37 23.39 24.43
C HIS A 242 7.82 24.81 24.27
N GLN A 243 8.71 25.78 24.11
CA GLN A 243 8.31 27.16 23.80
C GLN A 243 7.48 27.18 22.51
N GLY A 244 6.32 27.86 22.55
CA GLY A 244 5.39 27.91 21.42
C GLY A 244 4.47 26.69 21.27
N HIS A 245 4.35 25.84 22.29
CA HIS A 245 3.33 24.79 22.30
C HIS A 245 1.93 25.40 22.17
N SER A 246 1.13 24.90 21.23
CA SER A 246 -0.30 25.16 21.13
C SER A 246 -1.07 23.85 21.25
N MET A 247 -2.16 23.85 22.00
CA MET A 247 -3.05 22.71 22.04
C MET A 247 -3.72 22.55 20.68
N ILE A 248 -3.60 21.35 20.11
CA ILE A 248 -4.34 20.99 18.90
C ILE A 248 -5.76 20.61 19.36
N PRO A 249 -6.82 21.17 18.73
CA PRO A 249 -8.19 20.74 19.02
C PRO A 249 -8.33 19.23 18.85
N MET A 250 -8.94 18.55 19.81
CA MET A 250 -9.26 17.12 19.68
C MET A 250 -10.49 16.86 18.81
N GLU A 251 -11.23 17.90 18.44
CA GLU A 251 -12.39 17.80 17.57
C GLU A 251 -11.95 17.68 16.10
N VAL A 252 -12.43 16.63 15.43
CA VAL A 252 -12.27 16.47 13.99
C VAL A 252 -13.36 17.28 13.30
N LEU A 253 -12.97 18.25 12.47
CA LEU A 253 -13.94 19.02 11.68
C LEU A 253 -14.46 18.19 10.49
N PRO A 254 -15.69 18.43 10.00
CA PRO A 254 -16.22 17.76 8.81
C PRO A 254 -15.33 17.89 7.57
N ASP A 255 -14.70 19.06 7.40
CA ASP A 255 -13.77 19.34 6.31
C ASP A 255 -12.48 18.53 6.45
N ASP A 256 -11.95 18.39 7.67
CA ASP A 256 -10.77 17.56 7.96
C ASP A 256 -11.04 16.09 7.66
N HIS A 257 -12.20 15.59 8.07
CA HIS A 257 -12.63 14.22 7.80
C HIS A 257 -12.75 13.96 6.30
N THR A 258 -13.41 14.88 5.57
CA THR A 258 -13.56 14.78 4.11
C THR A 258 -12.21 14.80 3.40
N TYR A 259 -11.34 15.74 3.79
CA TYR A 259 -10.00 15.87 3.24
C TYR A 259 -9.17 14.60 3.49
N PHE A 260 -9.17 14.10 4.73
CA PHE A 260 -8.45 12.91 5.14
C PHE A 260 -8.81 11.71 4.26
N TRP A 261 -10.10 11.40 4.11
CA TRP A 261 -10.53 10.24 3.31
C TRP A 261 -10.30 10.42 1.81
N SER A 262 -10.34 11.66 1.31
CA SER A 262 -10.06 11.95 -0.10
C SER A 262 -8.63 11.58 -0.50
N CYS A 263 -7.68 11.71 0.43
CA CYS A 263 -6.24 11.48 0.18
C CYS A 263 -5.80 10.05 0.45
N ASN A 264 -6.57 9.29 1.24
CA ASN A 264 -6.18 7.96 1.69
C ASN A 264 -6.25 6.89 0.56
N PRO A 265 -5.30 5.93 0.54
CA PRO A 265 -5.31 4.83 -0.42
C PRO A 265 -6.38 3.79 -0.05
N GLU A 266 -7.23 3.42 -1.01
CA GLU A 266 -8.41 2.56 -0.79
C GLU A 266 -8.07 1.13 -0.37
N ASN A 267 -6.85 0.66 -0.63
CA ASN A 267 -6.45 -0.74 -0.47
C ASN A 267 -5.87 -1.08 0.91
N LYS A 268 -6.05 -0.20 1.90
CA LYS A 268 -5.71 -0.46 3.30
C LYS A 268 -6.98 -0.85 4.07
N GLY A 269 -6.90 -1.94 4.84
CA GLY A 269 -7.92 -2.26 5.84
C GLY A 269 -7.82 -1.25 6.98
N LEU A 270 -8.97 -0.78 7.45
CA LEU A 270 -9.01 0.19 8.54
C LEU A 270 -9.58 -0.42 9.82
N GLU A 271 -10.55 -1.32 9.70
CA GLU A 271 -11.26 -1.89 10.84
C GLU A 271 -11.15 -3.42 10.89
N PRO A 272 -11.20 -4.01 12.10
CA PRO A 272 -11.19 -5.46 12.30
C PRO A 272 -12.29 -6.19 11.53
N HIS A 273 -13.41 -5.51 11.27
CA HIS A 273 -14.61 -6.07 10.65
C HIS A 273 -14.61 -6.03 9.11
N GLY A 274 -13.48 -5.65 8.49
CA GLY A 274 -13.26 -5.83 7.06
C GLY A 274 -13.71 -4.67 6.18
N LEU A 275 -13.98 -3.47 6.73
CA LEU A 275 -14.01 -2.27 5.91
C LEU A 275 -12.58 -1.84 5.56
N HIS A 276 -12.40 -1.50 4.29
CA HIS A 276 -11.22 -0.83 3.79
C HIS A 276 -11.51 0.65 3.53
N ASN A 277 -10.46 1.45 3.37
CA ASN A 277 -10.54 2.90 3.15
C ASN A 277 -11.44 3.33 1.98
N GLY A 278 -11.73 2.42 1.04
CA GLY A 278 -12.63 2.70 -0.07
C GLY A 278 -14.09 2.91 0.35
N HIS A 279 -14.52 2.31 1.47
CA HIS A 279 -15.87 2.54 2.01
C HIS A 279 -16.03 3.97 2.51
N PHE A 280 -15.13 4.43 3.38
CA PHE A 280 -15.14 5.80 3.90
C PHE A 280 -14.95 6.83 2.78
N LYS A 281 -14.10 6.52 1.80
CA LYS A 281 -13.91 7.37 0.63
C LYS A 281 -15.13 7.46 -0.29
N ALA A 282 -15.95 6.41 -0.35
CA ALA A 282 -17.25 6.50 -1.00
C ALA A 282 -18.25 7.28 -0.12
N GLY A 283 -18.16 7.11 1.20
CA GLY A 283 -19.01 7.74 2.20
C GLY A 283 -18.94 9.26 2.20
N ILE A 284 -17.75 9.85 2.01
CA ILE A 284 -17.59 11.32 1.96
C ILE A 284 -18.38 12.02 0.83
N TYR A 285 -18.87 11.27 -0.17
CA TYR A 285 -19.73 11.84 -1.21
C TYR A 285 -21.21 11.90 -0.80
N SER A 286 -21.58 11.32 0.34
CA SER A 286 -22.92 11.41 0.93
C SER A 286 -22.83 12.14 2.26
N PRO A 287 -23.43 13.35 2.39
CA PRO A 287 -23.37 14.13 3.62
C PRO A 287 -23.81 13.34 4.87
N MET A 288 -24.87 12.56 4.73
CA MET A 288 -25.40 11.71 5.81
C MET A 288 -24.39 10.64 6.26
N VAL A 289 -23.78 9.93 5.30
CA VAL A 289 -22.81 8.86 5.59
C VAL A 289 -21.54 9.46 6.21
N ALA A 290 -21.05 10.56 5.64
CA ALA A 290 -19.88 11.29 6.16
C ALA A 290 -20.09 11.79 7.60
N GLN A 291 -21.30 12.27 7.93
CA GLN A 291 -21.62 12.72 9.28
C GLN A 291 -21.66 11.55 10.28
N CYS A 292 -22.21 10.39 9.89
CA CYS A 292 -22.18 9.18 10.72
C CYS A 292 -20.76 8.65 10.93
N ASP A 293 -19.92 8.66 9.90
CA ASP A 293 -18.51 8.27 9.99
C ASP A 293 -17.74 9.24 10.90
N LEU A 294 -18.00 10.55 10.79
CA LEU A 294 -17.39 11.58 11.62
C LEU A 294 -17.77 11.42 13.10
N SER A 295 -19.06 11.25 13.41
CA SER A 295 -19.52 11.08 14.78
C SER A 295 -18.89 9.87 15.46
N SER A 296 -18.64 8.81 14.69
CA SER A 296 -17.98 7.59 15.17
C SER A 296 -16.48 7.78 15.42
N ALA A 297 -15.86 8.81 14.81
CA ALA A 297 -14.44 9.12 14.98
C ALA A 297 -14.16 10.10 16.13
N THR A 298 -15.12 10.98 16.44
CA THR A 298 -14.99 11.99 17.51
C THR A 298 -15.23 11.40 18.91
N TYR A 299 -15.98 10.30 19.01
CA TYR A 299 -16.26 9.60 20.27
C TYR A 299 -15.75 8.16 20.18
N PRO A 300 -14.49 7.88 20.58
CA PRO A 300 -13.96 6.52 20.66
C PRO A 300 -14.65 5.67 21.74
#